data_AF-A0A8D5FLP2-F1
#
_entry.id   AF-A0A8D5FLP2-F1
#
_cell.length_a   1.000
_cell.length_b   1.000
_cell.length_c   1.000
_cell.angle_alpha   90.00
_cell.angle_beta   90.00
_cell.angle_gamma   90.00
#
_symmetry.space_group_name_H-M   'P 1'
#
loop_
_entity.id
_entity.type
_entity.pdbx_description
1 polymer ?
#
loop_
_entity_poly.entity_id
_entity_poly.type
_entity_poly.pdbx_seq_one_letter_code
_entity_poly.pdbx_strand_id
1 'polypeptide(L)'
;MPGNCFICHAFWVKVPPDPTVRVPRFAHTAISLNHGKNDRCYNCHLINDRNKYAKNDGSGIMPQTPEEVCAKCHGLIYNDWKKNTHGVRRGKWLARNRFDQEKFTCTDCHDPHSPVFKFAKTTPPPTWDKKYIRSGQATDNGPESFTSEYLIEQKETF
;
A
#
# COMPACT_ATOMS: atom_id res chain seq x y z
N MET A 1 12.29 -5.91 22.92
CA MET A 1 12.30 -7.25 22.29
C MET A 1 11.49 -7.16 21.01
N PRO A 2 12.03 -7.45 19.82
CA PRO A 2 11.21 -7.57 18.62
C PRO A 2 10.51 -8.93 18.70
N GLY A 3 9.49 -9.02 19.55
CA GLY A 3 8.74 -10.23 19.84
C GLY A 3 7.48 -10.26 18.99
N ASN A 4 7.29 -11.39 18.32
CA ASN A 4 6.04 -11.73 17.64
C ASN A 4 4.84 -11.54 18.58
N CYS A 5 3.85 -10.73 18.17
CA CYS A 5 2.62 -10.45 18.90
C CYS A 5 1.90 -11.72 19.38
N PHE A 6 2.04 -12.81 18.62
CA PHE A 6 1.45 -14.10 18.94
C PHE A 6 1.98 -14.69 20.25
N ILE A 7 3.26 -14.56 20.56
CA ILE A 7 3.86 -15.24 21.73
C ILE A 7 3.18 -14.76 23.01
N CYS A 8 3.07 -13.44 23.20
CA CYS A 8 2.41 -12.91 24.38
C CYS A 8 0.92 -13.24 24.41
N HIS A 9 0.24 -13.13 23.27
CA HIS A 9 -1.21 -13.34 23.21
C HIS A 9 -1.65 -14.81 23.17
N ALA A 10 -0.73 -15.74 22.92
CA ALA A 10 -0.98 -17.17 23.02
C ALA A 10 -0.90 -17.66 24.47
N PHE A 11 0.02 -17.11 25.27
CA PHE A 11 0.37 -17.70 26.58
C PHE A 11 0.09 -16.79 27.79
N TRP A 12 0.29 -15.48 27.66
CA TRP A 12 0.34 -14.58 28.83
C TRP A 12 -0.80 -13.56 28.88
N VAL A 13 -1.27 -13.10 27.71
CA VAL A 13 -2.24 -12.01 27.61
C VAL A 13 -3.42 -12.44 26.76
N LYS A 14 -4.48 -12.93 27.43
CA LYS A 14 -5.74 -13.26 26.75
C LYS A 14 -6.40 -12.00 26.19
N VAL A 15 -7.01 -12.16 25.03
CA VAL A 15 -7.81 -11.11 24.39
C VAL A 15 -9.17 -11.09 25.06
N PRO A 16 -9.70 -9.91 25.45
CA PRO A 16 -11.09 -9.82 25.86
C PRO A 16 -12.01 -10.33 24.75
N PRO A 17 -12.97 -11.21 25.06
CA PRO A 17 -13.91 -11.72 24.07
C PRO A 17 -14.86 -10.63 23.57
N ASP A 18 -15.10 -9.60 24.39
CA ASP A 18 -15.90 -8.45 24.03
C ASP A 18 -15.07 -7.46 23.19
N PRO A 19 -15.44 -7.22 21.93
CA PRO A 19 -14.69 -6.33 21.06
C PRO A 19 -14.77 -4.86 21.49
N THR A 20 -15.70 -4.48 22.38
CA THR A 20 -15.86 -3.09 22.85
C THR A 20 -14.86 -2.73 23.95
N VAL A 21 -14.26 -3.71 24.62
CA VAL A 21 -13.32 -3.50 25.72
C VAL A 21 -11.99 -2.97 25.18
N ARG A 22 -11.68 -1.72 25.53
CA ARG A 22 -10.37 -1.10 25.30
C ARG A 22 -9.52 -1.25 26.57
N VAL A 23 -8.61 -2.23 26.57
CA VAL A 23 -7.61 -2.37 27.64
C VAL A 23 -6.45 -1.39 27.43
N PRO A 24 -5.90 -0.78 28.50
CA PRO A 24 -4.77 0.13 28.38
C PRO A 24 -3.56 -0.57 27.72
N ARG A 25 -2.95 0.10 26.73
CA ARG A 25 -1.76 -0.40 26.02
C ARG A 25 -0.50 -0.17 26.85
N PHE A 26 -0.34 -0.93 27.93
CA PHE A 26 0.92 -0.93 28.70
C PHE A 26 2.07 -1.54 27.90
N ALA A 27 1.75 -2.51 27.03
CA ALA A 27 2.62 -3.00 25.98
C ALA A 27 2.20 -2.38 24.62
N HIS A 28 3.13 -2.32 23.67
CA HIS A 28 2.92 -1.81 22.30
C HIS A 28 2.80 -0.28 22.18
N THR A 29 3.47 0.48 23.06
CA THR A 29 3.49 1.96 23.00
C THR A 29 4.06 2.52 21.68
N ALA A 30 4.88 1.73 20.97
CA ALA A 30 5.42 2.08 19.67
C ALA A 30 4.51 1.74 18.47
N ILE A 31 3.36 1.07 18.70
CA ILE A 31 2.43 0.68 17.62
C ILE A 31 1.25 1.65 17.58
N SER A 32 1.21 2.49 16.55
CA SER A 32 0.08 3.36 16.22
C SER A 32 -0.76 2.74 15.10
N LEU A 33 -2.07 2.62 15.31
CA LEU A 33 -2.99 2.10 14.30
C LEU A 33 -3.73 3.28 13.67
N ASN A 34 -3.27 3.70 12.49
CA ASN A 34 -3.81 4.80 11.70
C ASN A 34 -4.57 4.27 10.47
N HIS A 35 -5.49 3.33 10.70
CA HIS A 35 -6.24 2.62 9.66
C HIS A 35 -7.76 2.84 9.77
N GLY A 36 -8.18 4.00 10.30
CA GLY A 36 -9.59 4.36 10.44
C GLY A 36 -10.33 3.44 11.44
N LYS A 37 -11.42 2.81 11.00
CA LYS A 37 -12.21 1.88 11.84
C LYS A 37 -11.50 0.56 12.14
N ASN A 38 -10.41 0.25 11.43
CA ASN A 38 -9.57 -0.91 11.69
C ASN A 38 -8.50 -0.56 12.75
N ASP A 39 -8.95 -0.10 13.92
CA ASP A 39 -8.08 0.37 15.01
C ASP A 39 -7.71 -0.72 16.02
N ARG A 40 -7.99 -1.99 15.67
CA ARG A 40 -7.69 -3.16 16.50
C ARG A 40 -6.91 -4.21 15.72
N CYS A 41 -5.96 -4.85 16.40
CA CYS A 41 -5.07 -5.83 15.77
C CYS A 41 -5.84 -6.99 15.11
N TYR A 42 -6.94 -7.43 15.73
CA TYR A 42 -7.74 -8.56 15.26
C TYR A 42 -8.73 -8.21 14.14
N ASN A 43 -8.78 -6.96 13.66
CA ASN A 43 -9.47 -6.65 12.41
C ASN A 43 -8.76 -7.31 11.22
N CYS A 44 -7.42 -7.40 11.30
CA CYS A 44 -6.57 -7.99 10.28
C CYS A 44 -5.99 -9.34 10.73
N HIS A 45 -5.57 -9.48 11.99
CA HIS A 45 -4.99 -10.72 12.51
C HIS A 45 -6.05 -11.66 13.09
N LEU A 46 -5.82 -12.97 13.03
CA LEU A 46 -6.68 -13.93 13.73
C LEU A 46 -6.54 -13.78 15.24
N ILE A 47 -7.68 -13.81 15.94
CA ILE A 47 -7.74 -13.62 17.39
C ILE A 47 -6.97 -14.72 18.15
N ASN A 48 -7.03 -15.95 17.64
CA ASN A 48 -6.39 -17.13 18.24
C ASN A 48 -4.97 -17.40 17.70
N ASP A 49 -4.59 -16.80 16.57
CA ASP A 49 -3.27 -16.96 15.96
C ASP A 49 -2.87 -15.69 15.19
N ARG A 50 -2.17 -14.79 15.87
CA ARG A 50 -1.76 -13.51 15.29
C ARG A 50 -0.69 -13.63 14.20
N ASN A 51 -0.13 -14.82 13.96
CA ASN A 51 0.73 -15.06 12.80
C ASN A 51 -0.07 -15.20 11.51
N LYS A 52 -1.40 -15.34 11.61
CA LYS A 52 -2.30 -15.46 10.47
C LYS A 52 -3.21 -14.26 10.38
N TYR A 53 -3.67 -13.95 9.17
CA TYR A 53 -4.70 -12.93 8.98
C TYR A 53 -6.10 -13.54 9.04
N ALA A 54 -7.08 -12.75 9.48
CA ALA A 54 -8.46 -13.18 9.65
C ALA A 54 -9.24 -13.12 8.33
N LYS A 55 -9.71 -14.27 7.84
CA LYS A 55 -10.73 -14.34 6.78
C LYS A 55 -12.11 -13.96 7.31
N ASN A 56 -13.05 -13.72 6.39
CA ASN A 56 -14.44 -13.41 6.73
C ASN A 56 -15.18 -14.58 7.39
N ASP A 57 -14.80 -15.82 7.08
CA ASP A 57 -15.37 -17.04 7.66
C ASP A 57 -14.71 -17.44 9.00
N GLY A 58 -13.80 -16.60 9.51
CA GLY A 58 -13.04 -16.87 10.74
C GLY A 58 -11.83 -17.80 10.56
N SER A 59 -11.57 -18.30 9.35
CA SER A 59 -10.36 -19.10 9.06
C SER A 59 -9.13 -18.20 8.82
N GLY A 60 -7.96 -18.84 8.70
CA GLY A 60 -6.68 -18.14 8.59
C GLY A 60 -6.20 -17.94 7.16
N ILE A 61 -5.62 -16.76 6.90
CA ILE A 61 -4.78 -16.45 5.74
C ILE A 61 -3.32 -16.61 6.16
N MET A 62 -2.51 -17.15 5.25
CA MET A 62 -1.07 -17.25 5.45
C MET A 62 -0.41 -15.86 5.40
N PRO A 63 0.55 -15.55 6.28
CA PRO A 63 1.16 -14.22 6.34
C PRO A 63 1.93 -13.83 5.07
N GLN A 64 2.24 -14.77 4.18
CA GLN A 64 2.91 -14.53 2.90
C GLN A 64 1.99 -13.92 1.83
N THR A 65 0.67 -13.90 2.04
CA THR A 65 -0.31 -13.32 1.10
C THR A 65 -1.13 -12.20 1.77
N PRO A 66 -0.48 -11.14 2.27
CA PRO A 66 -1.17 -10.04 2.97
C PRO A 66 -2.23 -9.35 2.10
N GLU A 67 -2.08 -9.38 0.77
CA GLU A 67 -3.07 -8.88 -0.16
C GLU A 67 -4.47 -9.49 0.01
N GLU A 68 -4.58 -10.76 0.47
CA GLU A 68 -5.86 -11.41 0.69
C GLU A 68 -6.65 -10.74 1.82
N VAL A 69 -5.99 -10.29 2.90
CA VAL A 69 -6.67 -9.58 3.99
C VAL A 69 -6.99 -8.14 3.59
N CYS A 70 -6.11 -7.48 2.84
CA CYS A 70 -6.35 -6.14 2.31
C CYS A 70 -7.56 -6.10 1.38
N ALA A 71 -7.75 -7.14 0.56
CA ALA A 71 -8.85 -7.26 -0.40
C ALA A 71 -10.25 -7.27 0.24
N LYS A 72 -10.36 -7.60 1.53
CA LYS A 72 -11.64 -7.56 2.28
C LYS A 72 -12.29 -6.17 2.25
N CYS A 73 -11.48 -5.12 2.21
CA CYS A 73 -11.96 -3.73 2.18
C CYS A 73 -11.45 -2.97 0.95
N HIS A 74 -10.24 -3.24 0.47
CA HIS A 74 -9.61 -2.56 -0.66
C HIS A 74 -9.71 -3.36 -1.97
N GLY A 75 -10.91 -3.82 -2.30
CA GLY A 75 -11.14 -4.69 -3.47
C GLY A 75 -10.75 -4.07 -4.82
N LEU A 76 -10.95 -2.76 -5.01
CA LEU A 76 -10.56 -2.06 -6.25
C LEU A 76 -9.04 -2.04 -6.41
N ILE A 77 -8.31 -1.62 -5.38
CA ILE A 77 -6.83 -1.61 -5.37
C ILE A 77 -6.28 -3.03 -5.55
N TYR A 78 -6.89 -4.03 -4.92
CA TYR A 78 -6.51 -5.43 -5.10
C TYR A 78 -6.72 -5.91 -6.55
N ASN A 79 -7.79 -5.48 -7.21
CA ASN A 79 -8.01 -5.79 -8.62
C ASN A 79 -6.95 -5.16 -9.53
N ASP A 80 -6.54 -3.93 -9.24
CA ASP A 80 -5.47 -3.24 -9.96
C ASP A 80 -4.11 -3.93 -9.73
N TRP A 81 -3.84 -4.33 -8.49
CA TRP A 81 -2.64 -5.09 -8.14
C TRP A 81 -2.58 -6.44 -8.88
N LYS A 82 -3.70 -7.19 -8.92
CA LYS A 82 -3.79 -8.44 -9.70
C LYS A 82 -3.45 -8.23 -11.18
N LYS A 83 -3.89 -7.10 -11.74
CA LYS A 83 -3.64 -6.70 -13.14
C LYS A 83 -2.27 -6.03 -13.36
N ASN A 84 -1.47 -5.84 -12.32
CA ASN A 84 -0.18 -5.14 -12.36
C ASN A 84 -0.28 -3.64 -12.69
N THR A 85 -1.44 -3.02 -12.55
CA THR A 85 -1.59 -1.55 -12.69
C THR A 85 -1.33 -0.82 -11.38
N HIS A 86 -1.31 -1.55 -10.25
CA HIS A 86 -0.93 -1.04 -8.94
C HIS A 86 0.17 -1.90 -8.30
N GLY A 87 1.10 -1.26 -7.59
CA GLY A 87 2.29 -1.90 -7.00
C GLY A 87 3.48 -1.98 -7.97
N VAL A 88 4.55 -2.62 -7.50
CA VAL A 88 5.80 -2.77 -8.27
C VAL A 88 5.95 -4.22 -8.71
N ARG A 89 6.40 -4.41 -9.96
CA ARG A 89 6.81 -5.70 -10.50
C ARG A 89 8.24 -5.61 -11.00
N ARG A 90 9.06 -6.61 -10.68
CA ARG A 90 10.44 -6.74 -11.17
C ARG A 90 10.63 -8.05 -11.91
N GLY A 91 11.73 -8.15 -12.67
CA GLY A 91 12.10 -9.34 -13.43
C GLY A 91 12.08 -9.13 -14.94
N LYS A 92 12.06 -10.24 -15.68
CA LYS A 92 12.17 -10.23 -17.15
C LYS A 92 10.87 -9.74 -17.78
N TRP A 93 10.97 -9.02 -18.89
CA TRP A 93 9.80 -8.64 -19.70
C TRP A 93 9.08 -9.88 -20.26
N LEU A 94 9.85 -10.76 -20.92
CA LEU A 94 9.40 -12.07 -21.39
C LEU A 94 9.70 -13.14 -20.33
N ALA A 95 8.73 -13.38 -19.44
CA ALA A 95 8.81 -14.48 -18.50
C ALA A 95 8.60 -15.83 -19.20
N ARG A 96 9.47 -16.79 -18.92
CA ARG A 96 9.30 -18.20 -19.33
C ARG A 96 8.70 -19.04 -18.22
N ASN A 97 8.81 -18.59 -16.97
CA ASN A 97 8.16 -19.18 -15.82
C ASN A 97 7.83 -18.13 -14.75
N ARG A 98 7.11 -18.55 -13.71
CA ARG A 98 6.64 -17.66 -12.62
C ARG A 98 7.75 -17.05 -11.76
N PHE A 99 8.98 -17.55 -11.83
CA PHE A 99 10.13 -17.02 -11.08
C PHE A 99 10.90 -15.97 -11.87
N ASP A 100 10.63 -15.82 -13.17
CA ASP A 100 11.23 -14.75 -13.98
C ASP A 100 10.64 -13.38 -13.65
N GLN A 101 9.52 -13.33 -12.91
CA GLN A 101 8.83 -12.11 -12.52
C GLN A 101 8.37 -12.21 -11.07
N GLU A 102 8.54 -11.13 -10.32
CA GLU A 102 8.11 -11.02 -8.94
C GLU A 102 7.24 -9.79 -8.79
N LYS A 103 6.08 -9.98 -8.14
CA LYS A 103 5.19 -8.89 -7.76
C LYS A 103 5.39 -8.62 -6.28
N PHE A 104 5.54 -7.35 -5.93
CA PHE A 104 5.61 -6.92 -4.54
C PHE A 104 4.21 -7.06 -3.93
N THR A 105 4.16 -7.50 -2.68
CA THR A 105 2.97 -7.57 -1.85
C THR A 105 2.55 -6.19 -1.38
N CYS A 106 1.33 -6.05 -0.84
CA CYS A 106 0.84 -4.77 -0.31
C CYS A 106 1.77 -4.22 0.78
N THR A 107 2.30 -5.09 1.65
CA THR A 107 3.12 -4.69 2.80
C THR A 107 4.57 -4.39 2.45
N ASP A 108 5.03 -4.70 1.23
CA ASP A 108 6.38 -4.31 0.81
C ASP A 108 6.49 -2.79 0.56
N CYS A 109 5.35 -2.12 0.38
CA CYS A 109 5.28 -0.68 0.14
C CYS A 109 4.47 0.07 1.21
N HIS A 110 3.48 -0.59 1.84
CA HIS A 110 2.61 0.02 2.84
C HIS A 110 2.90 -0.54 4.23
N ASP A 111 2.94 0.34 5.24
CA ASP A 111 2.88 -0.08 6.64
C ASP A 111 1.45 -0.52 6.98
N PRO A 112 1.17 -1.80 7.30
CA PRO A 112 -0.18 -2.27 7.59
C PRO A 112 -0.82 -1.59 8.81
N HIS A 113 -0.03 -1.00 9.72
CA HIS A 113 -0.54 -0.23 10.84
C HIS A 113 -0.82 1.25 10.48
N SER A 114 -0.27 1.74 9.37
CA SER A 114 -0.47 3.09 8.86
C SER A 114 -0.37 3.10 7.34
N PRO A 115 -1.37 2.52 6.63
CA PRO A 115 -1.25 2.11 5.23
C PRO A 115 -1.26 3.25 4.23
N VAL A 116 -1.45 4.50 4.65
CA VAL A 116 -1.33 5.63 3.72
C VAL A 116 0.07 5.65 3.13
N PHE A 117 0.15 5.58 1.80
CA PHE A 117 1.42 5.60 1.09
C PHE A 117 2.13 6.93 1.31
N LYS A 118 3.39 6.89 1.75
CA LYS A 118 4.22 8.08 1.97
C LYS A 118 5.16 8.21 0.78
N PHE A 119 4.83 9.11 -0.15
CA PHE A 119 5.72 9.41 -1.26
C PHE A 119 7.06 9.93 -0.72
N ALA A 120 8.16 9.36 -1.21
CA ALA A 120 9.47 10.00 -1.02
C ALA A 120 9.42 11.38 -1.69
N LYS A 121 9.96 12.39 -1.01
CA LYS A 121 10.12 13.72 -1.62
C LYS A 121 10.95 13.54 -2.88
N THR A 122 10.40 13.89 -4.04
CA THR A 122 11.12 13.82 -5.31
C THR A 122 12.40 14.62 -5.18
N THR A 123 13.53 14.03 -5.57
CA THR A 123 14.76 14.79 -5.74
C THR A 123 14.51 15.91 -6.75
N PRO A 124 15.20 17.06 -6.65
CA PRO A 124 15.12 18.08 -7.68
C PRO A 124 15.39 17.47 -9.07
N PRO A 125 14.80 18.03 -10.13
CA PRO A 125 15.02 17.53 -11.48
C PRO A 125 16.52 17.50 -11.79
N PRO A 126 16.98 16.53 -12.61
CA PRO A 126 18.38 16.48 -13.01
C PRO A 126 18.78 17.80 -13.65
N THR A 127 19.88 18.38 -13.20
CA THR A 127 20.46 19.57 -13.83
C THR A 127 21.27 19.13 -15.04
N TRP A 128 20.83 19.57 -16.22
CA TRP A 128 21.58 19.35 -17.46
C TRP A 128 22.48 20.56 -17.73
N ASP A 129 23.69 20.34 -18.25
CA ASP A 129 24.48 21.44 -18.79
C ASP A 129 23.67 22.16 -19.88
N LYS A 130 23.81 23.49 -19.94
CA LYS A 130 23.09 24.33 -20.92
C LYS A 130 23.28 23.86 -22.38
N LYS A 131 24.41 23.22 -22.70
CA LYS A 131 24.68 22.65 -24.04
C LYS A 131 23.79 21.45 -24.41
N TYR A 132 23.20 20.76 -23.43
CA TYR A 132 22.28 19.63 -23.62
C TYR A 132 20.82 20.01 -23.46
N ILE A 133 20.54 21.20 -22.93
CA ILE A 133 19.20 21.78 -22.93
C ILE A 133 18.93 22.22 -24.36
N ARG A 134 18.03 21.54 -25.08
CA ARG A 134 17.51 22.04 -26.35
C ARG A 134 16.83 23.38 -26.08
N SER A 135 17.53 24.48 -26.31
CA SER A 135 16.92 25.80 -26.41
C SER A 135 16.04 25.78 -27.66
N GLY A 136 14.73 25.63 -27.49
CA GLY A 136 13.82 25.74 -28.61
C GLY A 136 13.91 27.14 -29.21
N GLN A 137 14.35 27.25 -30.47
CA GLN A 137 13.58 28.09 -31.40
C GLN A 137 12.33 27.28 -31.71
N ALA A 138 11.27 27.50 -30.92
CA ALA A 138 9.94 27.07 -31.30
C ALA A 138 9.53 27.94 -32.50
N THR A 139 9.71 27.41 -33.70
CA THR A 139 8.84 27.74 -34.83
C THR A 139 7.99 26.49 -35.07
N ASP A 140 7.06 26.25 -34.17
CA ASP A 140 6.03 25.24 -34.29
C ASP A 140 4.95 25.71 -35.28
N ASN A 141 5.27 25.64 -36.58
CA ASN A 141 4.27 25.60 -37.65
C ASN A 141 3.74 24.16 -37.85
N GLY A 142 3.66 23.36 -36.79
CA GLY A 142 3.02 22.03 -36.80
C GLY A 142 1.67 22.13 -36.10
N PRO A 143 0.58 21.60 -36.68
CA PRO A 143 -0.72 21.71 -36.06
C PRO A 143 -0.73 20.91 -34.75
N GLU A 144 -1.14 21.58 -33.68
CA GLU A 144 -1.47 21.03 -32.35
C GLU A 144 -0.28 20.74 -31.40
N SER A 145 0.49 21.77 -31.08
CA SER A 145 1.08 21.85 -29.74
C SER A 145 -0.05 22.13 -28.73
N PHE A 146 -0.29 21.17 -27.84
CA PHE A 146 -1.33 21.23 -26.81
C PHE A 146 -1.03 22.39 -25.84
N THR A 147 -1.56 23.58 -26.11
CA THR A 147 -1.41 24.75 -25.22
C THR A 147 -2.30 24.58 -23.99
N SER A 148 -1.84 25.10 -22.85
CA SER A 148 -2.53 25.01 -21.55
C SER A 148 -3.86 25.77 -21.49
N GLU A 149 -4.32 26.35 -22.60
CA GLU A 149 -5.57 27.10 -22.71
C GLU A 149 -6.80 26.18 -22.61
N TYR A 150 -6.67 24.90 -22.99
CA TYR A 150 -7.76 23.91 -22.88
C TYR A 150 -8.17 23.61 -21.42
N LEU A 151 -7.34 23.94 -20.43
CA LEU A 151 -7.65 23.74 -19.01
C LEU A 151 -8.37 24.93 -18.36
N ILE A 152 -8.48 26.07 -19.05
CA ILE A 152 -9.14 27.26 -18.53
C ILE A 152 -10.62 27.27 -18.96
N GLU A 153 -10.92 26.84 -20.18
CA GLU A 153 -12.28 26.87 -20.74
C GLU A 153 -13.25 25.86 -20.09
N GLN A 154 -12.74 24.78 -19.47
CA GLN A 154 -13.57 23.78 -18.77
C GLN A 154 -13.94 24.19 -17.34
N LYS A 155 -13.47 25.33 -16.83
CA LYS A 155 -13.83 25.84 -15.49
C LYS A 155 -15.07 26.73 -15.46
N GLU A 156 -15.61 27.13 -16.61
CA GLU A 156 -16.81 28.00 -16.66
C GLU A 156 -18.11 27.27 -17.03
N THR A 157 -18.07 25.95 -17.21
CA THR A 157 -19.27 25.13 -17.37
C THR A 157 -19.31 24.00 -16.35
N PHE A 158 -19.42 24.35 -15.06
CA PHE A 158 -20.10 23.58 -14.01
C PHE A 158 -20.45 24.49 -12.82
#